data_AF-A0A3M1VP85-F1
#
_entry.id   AF-A0A3M1VP85-F1
#
_cell.length_a   1.000
_cell.length_b   1.000
_cell.length_c   1.000
_cell.angle_alpha   90.00
_cell.angle_beta   90.00
_cell.angle_gamma   90.00
#
_symmetry.space_group_name_H-M   'P 1'
#
loop_
_entity.id
_entity.type
_entity.pdbx_description
1 polymer ?
#
loop_
_entity_poly.entity_id
_entity_poly.type
_entity_poly.pdbx_seq_one_letter_code
_entity_poly.pdbx_strand_id
1 'polypeptide(L)'
;MERELSTQENTAHSDDKQQPDVASIMARIRQRVKNQLNENSNKKPSFHSFKADFEKNRKAGELLHSEELRYLNSNYIYSPRLQLEAVTTHRRGPLAKLVVKFKRKVLAIVWDYLLKDYFEAEKNYQANLVRYLNDVSKYVDARDAANFWELIRKIDVDITRALERIERINDEQTASLRTLERSLYEALNSALKDVQSNLHDLNENAAVSAEKLKTLESVVSGIEGILASLGKKEMPPEAERGESDDYADFSYLLLENRFRGSEEEIAERLSIYPPYFKGAKNTVLEIGSGRGELQKLLSEAGINCRGIDTDRAMVERARQQGFDVLHGDGIGYLRTLEDRELSGLIAIQVVEHLPQKALEELIQLAAKKVESGGKIIFETINPRSLLALSSNYFRDPTHVFPLHPDTLSYTVQLAGLKVIELKELSAVPEEARLRKIKVEEFMTPRWAALVENINRNIDQLNDLIYGYQDYCIVAEVP
;
A
#
# COMPACT_ATOMS: atom_id res chain seq x y z
N MET A 1 15.72 -63.86 -7.02
CA MET A 1 14.88 -65.08 -7.09
C MET A 1 15.27 -65.79 -8.36
N GLU A 2 16.03 -66.86 -8.19
CA GLU A 2 16.63 -67.66 -9.24
C GLU A 2 15.57 -68.19 -10.21
N ARG A 3 15.96 -68.19 -11.50
CA ARG A 3 15.48 -69.17 -12.47
C ARG A 3 16.26 -70.46 -12.22
N GLU A 4 15.55 -71.49 -11.81
CA GLU A 4 15.93 -72.91 -11.91
C GLU A 4 14.61 -73.67 -11.94
N LEU A 5 14.40 -74.74 -12.69
CA LEU A 5 15.29 -75.66 -13.38
C LEU A 5 14.38 -76.60 -14.19
N SER A 6 15.03 -77.54 -14.88
CA SER A 6 14.49 -78.87 -15.23
C SER A 6 13.67 -78.87 -16.51
N THR A 7 13.92 -79.67 -17.54
CA THR A 7 14.69 -80.90 -17.79
C THR A 7 14.19 -81.29 -19.20
N GLN A 8 14.83 -82.04 -20.09
CA GLN A 8 15.99 -82.91 -20.11
C GLN A 8 16.19 -83.22 -21.61
N GLU A 9 17.42 -83.57 -21.96
CA GLU A 9 17.80 -84.42 -23.10
C GLU A 9 16.85 -85.63 -23.22
N ASN A 10 16.66 -86.34 -24.32
CA ASN A 10 17.52 -86.70 -25.44
C ASN A 10 16.60 -87.54 -26.35
N THR A 11 16.72 -87.43 -27.67
CA THR A 11 16.96 -88.61 -28.52
C THR A 11 17.20 -88.14 -29.95
N ALA A 12 18.42 -88.37 -30.39
CA ALA A 12 18.90 -88.23 -31.74
C ALA A 12 18.11 -89.08 -32.74
N HIS A 13 17.97 -88.59 -33.97
CA HIS A 13 18.34 -89.35 -35.16
C HIS A 13 18.78 -88.42 -36.28
N SER A 14 19.79 -88.91 -36.99
CA SER A 14 20.80 -88.27 -37.81
C SER A 14 20.38 -87.95 -39.25
N ASP A 15 21.13 -87.01 -39.84
CA ASP A 15 21.46 -86.84 -41.25
C ASP A 15 20.33 -86.56 -42.26
N ASP A 16 20.30 -85.34 -42.81
CA ASP A 16 20.97 -85.10 -44.11
C ASP A 16 21.11 -83.59 -44.40
N LYS A 17 22.30 -83.18 -44.86
CA LYS A 17 22.62 -81.79 -45.25
C LYS A 17 22.07 -81.52 -46.65
N GLN A 18 20.85 -81.02 -46.75
CA GLN A 18 20.40 -80.36 -47.99
C GLN A 18 20.97 -78.93 -48.06
N GLN A 19 21.77 -78.68 -49.09
CA GLN A 19 22.20 -77.32 -49.47
C GLN A 19 20.95 -76.40 -49.55
N PRO A 20 20.99 -75.20 -48.96
CA PRO A 20 19.84 -74.32 -49.00
C PRO A 20 19.56 -73.93 -50.45
N ASP A 21 18.36 -74.26 -50.94
CA ASP A 21 17.92 -73.92 -52.28
C ASP A 21 17.88 -72.39 -52.45
N VAL A 22 18.98 -71.86 -52.99
CA VAL A 22 19.19 -70.43 -53.23
C VAL A 22 18.10 -69.85 -54.13
N ALA A 23 17.51 -70.66 -55.02
CA ALA A 23 16.40 -70.20 -55.85
C ALA A 23 15.15 -69.92 -55.01
N SER A 24 14.82 -70.79 -54.05
CA SER A 24 13.69 -70.58 -53.12
C SER A 24 13.92 -69.38 -52.18
N ILE A 25 15.15 -69.17 -51.72
CA ILE A 25 15.50 -68.04 -50.84
C ILE A 25 15.45 -66.73 -51.61
N MET A 26 16.00 -66.70 -52.83
CA MET A 26 15.94 -65.51 -53.69
C MET A 26 14.51 -65.24 -54.19
N ALA A 27 13.67 -66.26 -54.33
CA ALA A 27 12.24 -66.10 -54.59
C ALA A 27 11.53 -65.45 -53.38
N ARG A 28 11.80 -65.93 -52.15
CA ARG A 28 11.27 -65.32 -50.92
C ARG A 28 11.74 -63.88 -50.72
N ILE A 29 13.01 -63.58 -50.97
CA ILE A 29 13.53 -62.20 -50.89
C ILE A 29 12.86 -61.32 -51.94
N ARG A 30 12.71 -61.79 -53.19
CA ARG A 30 12.00 -61.03 -54.23
C ARG A 30 10.54 -60.80 -53.88
N GLN A 31 9.86 -61.77 -53.29
CA GLN A 31 8.48 -61.62 -52.83
C GLN A 31 8.38 -60.64 -51.66
N ARG A 32 9.33 -60.68 -50.71
CA ARG A 32 9.39 -59.76 -49.57
C ARG A 32 9.67 -58.33 -50.01
N VAL A 33 10.59 -58.13 -50.95
CA VAL A 33 10.90 -56.81 -51.54
C VAL A 33 9.72 -56.31 -52.37
N LYS A 34 9.03 -57.18 -53.13
CA LYS A 34 7.83 -56.81 -53.89
C LYS A 34 6.67 -56.41 -52.97
N ASN A 35 6.49 -57.11 -51.85
CA ASN A 35 5.49 -56.74 -50.84
C ASN A 35 5.86 -55.44 -50.12
N GLN A 36 7.12 -55.22 -49.77
CA GLN A 36 7.60 -53.96 -49.20
C GLN A 36 7.50 -52.78 -50.18
N LEU A 37 7.74 -53.00 -51.48
CA LEU A 37 7.56 -51.98 -52.51
C LEU A 37 6.07 -51.66 -52.73
N ASN A 38 5.19 -52.64 -52.66
CA ASN A 38 3.74 -52.42 -52.74
C ASN A 38 3.15 -51.76 -51.47
N GLU A 39 3.71 -52.05 -50.29
CA GLU A 39 3.33 -51.36 -49.04
C GLU A 39 3.89 -49.93 -48.96
N ASN A 40 5.06 -49.67 -49.56
CA ASN A 40 5.70 -48.34 -49.58
C ASN A 40 5.42 -47.51 -50.85
N SER A 41 4.74 -48.04 -51.87
CA SER A 41 4.50 -47.29 -53.12
C SER A 41 3.63 -46.04 -52.94
N ASN A 42 2.91 -45.93 -51.80
CA ASN A 42 2.07 -44.78 -51.46
C ASN A 42 2.55 -43.96 -50.26
N LYS A 43 3.72 -44.25 -49.68
CA LYS A 43 4.32 -43.40 -48.65
C LYS A 43 5.51 -42.65 -49.26
N LYS A 44 5.24 -41.45 -49.81
CA LYS A 44 6.30 -40.44 -49.91
C LYS A 44 6.99 -40.37 -48.54
N PRO A 45 8.32 -40.32 -48.45
CA PRO A 45 8.97 -40.08 -47.16
C PRO A 45 8.29 -38.86 -46.54
N SER A 46 7.73 -39.01 -45.34
CA SER A 46 7.05 -37.91 -44.69
C SER A 46 8.13 -36.89 -44.34
N PHE A 47 8.28 -35.86 -45.17
CA PHE A 47 8.83 -34.61 -44.69
C PHE A 47 7.86 -34.14 -43.61
N HIS A 48 8.23 -34.31 -42.34
CA HIS A 48 7.58 -33.55 -41.30
C HIS A 48 7.85 -32.08 -41.64
N SER A 49 6.81 -31.37 -42.11
CA SER A 49 6.88 -29.92 -42.15
C SER A 49 7.12 -29.49 -40.72
N PHE A 50 8.29 -28.91 -40.45
CA PHE A 50 8.50 -28.21 -39.19
C PHE A 50 7.36 -27.20 -39.08
N LYS A 51 6.44 -27.42 -38.12
CA LYS A 51 5.46 -26.39 -37.79
C LYS A 51 6.27 -25.30 -37.12
N ALA A 52 6.52 -24.21 -37.82
CA ALA A 52 7.04 -23.01 -37.19
C ALA A 52 6.00 -22.58 -36.15
N ASP A 53 6.27 -22.80 -34.87
CA ASP A 53 5.57 -22.11 -33.80
C ASP A 53 5.99 -20.64 -33.90
N PHE A 54 5.17 -19.88 -34.62
CA PHE A 54 5.21 -18.43 -34.54
C PHE A 54 4.61 -18.02 -33.19
N GLU A 55 5.40 -18.15 -32.12
CA GLU A 55 5.05 -17.55 -30.83
C GLU A 55 4.86 -16.04 -31.02
N LYS A 56 3.73 -15.52 -30.52
CA LYS A 56 3.26 -14.14 -30.73
C LYS A 56 4.11 -13.06 -30.05
N ASN A 57 5.13 -13.42 -29.28
CA ASN A 57 5.92 -12.49 -28.45
C ASN A 57 7.42 -12.63 -28.71
N ARG A 58 7.86 -12.41 -29.96
CA ARG A 58 9.30 -12.30 -30.23
C ARG A 58 9.81 -10.89 -29.90
N LYS A 59 10.88 -10.80 -29.12
CA LYS A 59 11.57 -9.53 -28.78
C LYS A 59 12.46 -9.10 -29.95
N ALA A 60 12.65 -7.79 -30.13
CA ALA A 60 13.59 -7.27 -31.12
C ALA A 60 15.01 -7.82 -30.85
N GLY A 61 15.69 -8.34 -31.89
CA GLY A 61 17.01 -8.98 -31.76
C GLY A 61 16.96 -10.51 -31.58
N GLU A 62 15.79 -11.10 -31.35
CA GLU A 62 15.66 -12.53 -31.07
C GLU A 62 15.91 -13.41 -32.31
N LEU A 63 15.64 -12.90 -33.51
CA LEU A 63 15.87 -13.63 -34.76
C LEU A 63 17.38 -13.80 -35.04
N LEU A 64 18.18 -12.75 -34.86
CA LEU A 64 19.64 -12.79 -35.09
C LEU A 64 20.36 -13.67 -34.06
N HIS A 65 19.78 -13.79 -32.87
CA HIS A 65 20.34 -14.58 -31.78
C HIS A 65 19.67 -15.95 -31.60
N SER A 66 18.75 -16.32 -32.49
CA SER A 66 18.01 -17.58 -32.44
C SER A 66 18.93 -18.81 -32.48
N GLU A 67 18.53 -19.85 -31.75
CA GLU A 67 19.26 -21.11 -31.71
C GLU A 67 19.29 -21.78 -33.09
N GLU A 68 18.23 -21.63 -33.87
CA GLU A 68 18.11 -22.15 -35.22
C GLU A 68 19.10 -21.49 -36.19
N LEU A 69 19.24 -20.16 -36.14
CA LEU A 69 20.19 -19.46 -36.99
C LEU A 69 21.64 -19.77 -36.58
N ARG A 70 21.92 -19.93 -35.28
CA ARG A 70 23.22 -20.41 -34.79
C ARG A 70 23.53 -21.83 -35.23
N TYR A 71 22.54 -22.72 -35.19
CA TYR A 71 22.67 -24.09 -35.67
C TYR A 71 22.96 -24.12 -37.18
N LEU A 72 22.22 -23.34 -37.99
CA LEU A 72 22.48 -23.23 -39.42
C LEU A 72 23.88 -22.68 -39.70
N ASN A 73 24.29 -21.60 -39.02
CA ASN A 73 25.63 -21.02 -39.15
C ASN A 73 26.77 -21.98 -38.79
N SER A 74 26.54 -22.93 -37.87
CA SER A 74 27.55 -23.91 -37.48
C SER A 74 27.57 -25.16 -38.36
N ASN A 75 26.48 -25.47 -39.08
CA ASN A 75 26.32 -26.76 -39.77
C ASN A 75 26.10 -26.67 -41.30
N TYR A 76 26.09 -25.48 -41.89
CA TYR A 76 25.81 -25.33 -43.34
C TYR A 76 26.91 -25.85 -44.27
N ILE A 77 28.16 -25.97 -43.77
CA ILE A 77 29.28 -26.49 -44.55
C ILE A 77 29.40 -27.98 -44.30
N TYR A 78 28.92 -28.79 -45.23
CA TYR A 78 29.32 -30.20 -45.32
C TYR A 78 30.40 -30.38 -46.39
N SER A 79 31.35 -31.27 -46.14
CA SER A 79 32.36 -31.66 -47.14
C SER A 79 31.92 -32.97 -47.81
N PRO A 80 31.47 -32.95 -49.07
CA PRO A 80 31.25 -34.17 -49.83
C PRO A 80 32.62 -34.84 -50.04
N ARG A 81 32.91 -35.90 -49.29
CA ARG A 81 34.14 -36.70 -49.44
C ARG A 81 33.78 -38.11 -49.86
N LEU A 82 34.31 -38.54 -51.01
CA LEU A 82 34.15 -39.91 -51.46
C LEU A 82 35.05 -40.85 -50.63
N GLN A 83 34.43 -41.67 -49.78
CA GLN A 83 35.14 -42.67 -48.99
C GLN A 83 35.36 -43.95 -49.80
N LEU A 84 36.32 -43.94 -50.72
CA LEU A 84 36.68 -45.11 -51.54
C LEU A 84 37.12 -46.31 -50.71
N GLU A 85 37.62 -46.08 -49.49
CA GLU A 85 38.09 -47.11 -48.57
C GLU A 85 36.95 -47.96 -48.01
N ALA A 86 35.73 -47.41 -47.89
CA ALA A 86 34.55 -48.10 -47.42
C ALA A 86 34.00 -49.16 -48.41
N VAL A 87 34.51 -49.19 -49.65
CA VAL A 87 34.06 -50.11 -50.69
C VAL A 87 34.58 -51.53 -50.44
N THR A 88 33.68 -52.45 -50.10
CA THR A 88 33.99 -53.87 -49.83
C THR A 88 33.36 -54.83 -50.85
N THR A 89 33.74 -56.11 -50.79
CA THR A 89 33.16 -57.19 -51.60
C THR A 89 33.04 -58.47 -50.80
N HIS A 90 31.98 -59.24 -51.06
CA HIS A 90 31.75 -60.55 -50.44
C HIS A 90 32.54 -61.69 -51.12
N ARG A 91 33.15 -61.43 -52.29
CA ARG A 91 33.94 -62.43 -53.04
C ARG A 91 35.28 -62.68 -52.33
N ARG A 92 35.76 -63.93 -52.32
CA ARG A 92 37.03 -64.33 -51.67
C ARG A 92 38.14 -64.58 -52.72
N GLY A 93 39.40 -64.50 -52.29
CA GLY A 93 40.57 -64.78 -53.15
C GLY A 93 41.02 -63.58 -54.01
N PRO A 94 41.92 -63.79 -54.99
CA PRO A 94 42.50 -62.70 -55.81
C PRO A 94 41.46 -61.90 -56.61
N LEU A 95 40.33 -62.54 -56.97
CA LEU A 95 39.17 -61.92 -57.61
C LEU A 95 38.50 -60.84 -56.75
N ALA A 96 38.59 -60.92 -55.43
CA ALA A 96 38.05 -59.93 -54.51
C ALA A 96 38.73 -58.57 -54.67
N LYS A 97 40.07 -58.58 -54.73
CA LYS A 97 40.88 -57.37 -54.89
C LYS A 97 40.61 -56.70 -56.24
N LEU A 98 40.42 -57.49 -57.29
CA LEU A 98 40.08 -56.98 -58.62
C LEU A 98 38.70 -56.30 -58.64
N VAL A 99 37.69 -56.92 -58.03
CA VAL A 99 36.33 -56.38 -57.96
C VAL A 99 36.27 -55.10 -57.12
N VAL A 100 36.99 -55.04 -55.99
CA VAL A 100 37.07 -53.80 -55.18
C VAL A 100 37.77 -52.69 -55.95
N LYS A 101 38.89 -52.98 -56.64
CA LYS A 101 39.55 -51.99 -57.52
C LYS A 101 38.62 -51.49 -58.62
N PHE A 102 37.86 -52.38 -59.25
CA PHE A 102 36.89 -52.01 -60.28
C PHE A 102 35.75 -51.15 -59.72
N LYS A 103 35.13 -51.56 -58.60
CA LYS A 103 34.07 -50.77 -57.93
C LYS A 103 34.57 -49.38 -57.51
N ARG A 104 35.78 -49.30 -56.94
CA ARG A 104 36.41 -48.00 -56.60
C ARG A 104 36.59 -47.12 -57.83
N LYS A 105 37.04 -47.69 -58.95
CA LYS A 105 37.23 -46.96 -60.21
C LYS A 105 35.91 -46.47 -60.80
N VAL A 106 34.86 -47.31 -60.82
CA VAL A 106 33.52 -46.91 -61.27
C VAL A 106 32.95 -45.81 -60.37
N LEU A 107 33.08 -45.96 -59.06
CA LEU A 107 32.58 -44.98 -58.10
C LEU A 107 33.33 -43.64 -58.20
N ALA A 108 34.65 -43.66 -58.44
CA ALA A 108 35.44 -42.46 -58.71
C ALA A 108 34.97 -41.75 -60.00
N ILE A 109 34.69 -42.49 -61.07
CA ILE A 109 34.17 -41.91 -62.33
C ILE A 109 32.78 -41.28 -62.10
N VAL A 110 31.87 -41.98 -61.41
CA VAL A 110 30.54 -41.44 -61.08
C VAL A 110 30.66 -40.19 -60.21
N TRP A 111 31.61 -40.20 -59.27
CA TRP A 111 31.88 -39.04 -58.44
C TRP A 111 32.38 -37.86 -59.27
N ASP A 112 33.46 -38.04 -60.02
CA ASP A 112 34.14 -36.96 -60.75
C ASP A 112 33.28 -36.37 -61.87
N TYR A 113 32.44 -37.17 -62.54
CA TYR A 113 31.66 -36.71 -63.70
C TYR A 113 30.20 -36.35 -63.40
N LEU A 114 29.60 -36.88 -62.33
CA LEU A 114 28.16 -36.71 -62.09
C LEU A 114 27.87 -36.04 -60.75
N LEU A 115 28.53 -36.48 -59.68
CA LEU A 115 28.14 -36.09 -58.32
C LEU A 115 28.93 -34.91 -57.77
N LYS A 116 30.19 -34.72 -58.19
CA LYS A 116 31.08 -33.67 -57.67
C LYS A 116 30.49 -32.29 -57.91
N ASP A 117 30.14 -31.97 -59.16
CA ASP A 117 29.59 -30.67 -59.52
C ASP A 117 28.22 -30.43 -58.87
N TYR A 118 27.41 -31.48 -58.75
CA TYR A 118 26.11 -31.41 -58.06
C TYR A 118 26.27 -31.08 -56.57
N PHE A 119 27.12 -31.80 -55.84
CA PHE A 119 27.34 -31.56 -54.42
C PHE A 119 28.08 -30.24 -54.16
N GLU A 120 28.93 -29.80 -55.08
CA GLU A 120 29.57 -28.48 -55.01
C GLU A 120 28.55 -27.35 -55.23
N ALA A 121 27.63 -27.50 -56.20
CA ALA A 121 26.52 -26.57 -56.39
C ALA A 121 25.57 -26.55 -55.19
N GLU A 122 25.24 -27.71 -54.61
CA GLU A 122 24.40 -27.80 -53.41
C GLU A 122 25.06 -27.14 -52.20
N LYS A 123 26.36 -27.39 -51.98
CA LYS A 123 27.14 -26.72 -50.92
C LYS A 123 27.10 -25.19 -51.08
N ASN A 124 27.29 -24.70 -52.30
CA ASN A 124 27.26 -23.26 -52.59
C ASN A 124 25.85 -22.68 -52.37
N TYR A 125 24.81 -23.41 -52.76
CA TYR A 125 23.42 -23.01 -52.52
C TYR A 125 23.13 -22.89 -51.01
N GLN A 126 23.50 -23.90 -50.21
CA GLN A 126 23.31 -23.89 -48.75
C GLN A 126 24.08 -22.74 -48.09
N ALA A 127 25.32 -22.48 -48.52
CA ALA A 127 26.10 -21.34 -48.03
C ALA A 127 25.46 -19.98 -48.35
N ASN A 128 24.92 -19.82 -49.57
CA ASN A 128 24.23 -18.61 -49.96
C ASN A 128 22.87 -18.44 -49.24
N LEU A 129 22.16 -19.54 -48.99
CA LEU A 129 20.92 -19.52 -48.21
C LEU A 129 21.18 -19.06 -46.77
N VAL A 130 22.20 -19.57 -46.10
CA VAL A 130 22.56 -19.12 -44.75
C VAL A 130 22.99 -17.66 -44.72
N ARG A 131 23.76 -17.19 -45.71
CA ARG A 131 24.08 -15.76 -45.85
C ARG A 131 22.83 -14.91 -45.98
N TYR A 132 21.92 -15.28 -46.88
CA TYR A 132 20.65 -14.57 -47.07
C TYR A 132 19.82 -14.52 -45.79
N LEU A 133 19.71 -15.64 -45.06
CA LEU A 133 18.97 -15.70 -43.79
C LEU A 133 19.59 -14.79 -42.72
N ASN A 134 20.93 -14.71 -42.64
CA ASN A 134 21.59 -13.77 -41.73
C ASN A 134 21.33 -12.30 -42.13
N ASP A 135 21.33 -11.97 -43.42
CA ASP A 135 21.08 -10.61 -43.90
C ASP A 135 19.61 -10.19 -43.68
N VAL A 136 18.66 -11.09 -43.94
CA VAL A 136 17.24 -10.88 -43.61
C VAL A 136 17.07 -10.69 -42.10
N SER A 137 17.75 -11.48 -41.29
CA SER A 137 17.67 -11.35 -39.83
C SER A 137 18.15 -9.97 -39.35
N LYS A 138 19.29 -9.51 -39.84
CA LYS A 138 19.82 -8.17 -39.53
C LYS A 138 18.88 -7.06 -39.97
N TYR A 139 18.27 -7.19 -41.16
CA TYR A 139 17.34 -6.20 -41.69
C TYR A 139 16.07 -6.10 -40.85
N VAL A 140 15.50 -7.25 -40.44
CA VAL A 140 14.31 -7.29 -39.59
C VAL A 140 14.58 -6.66 -38.23
N ASP A 141 15.69 -7.03 -37.57
CA ASP A 141 16.04 -6.46 -36.27
C ASP A 141 16.33 -4.95 -36.34
N ALA A 142 16.98 -4.48 -37.41
CA ALA A 142 17.21 -3.05 -37.63
C ALA A 142 15.89 -2.27 -37.84
N ARG A 143 14.93 -2.88 -38.55
CA ARG A 143 13.60 -2.29 -38.78
C ARG A 143 12.76 -2.25 -37.50
N ASP A 144 12.78 -3.31 -36.71
CA ASP A 144 12.07 -3.36 -35.43
C ASP A 144 12.64 -2.36 -34.42
N ALA A 145 13.96 -2.21 -34.38
CA ALA A 145 14.62 -1.16 -33.60
C ALA A 145 14.19 0.24 -34.07
N ALA A 146 14.14 0.49 -35.38
CA ALA A 146 13.70 1.79 -35.91
C ALA A 146 12.23 2.10 -35.55
N ASN A 147 11.33 1.13 -35.68
CA ASN A 147 9.92 1.28 -35.29
C ASN A 147 9.79 1.57 -33.79
N PHE A 148 10.58 0.89 -32.96
CA PHE A 148 10.61 1.12 -31.51
C PHE A 148 11.06 2.54 -31.18
N TRP A 149 12.16 3.02 -31.80
CA TRP A 149 12.65 4.39 -31.58
C TRP A 149 11.67 5.47 -32.09
N GLU A 150 10.99 5.25 -33.21
CA GLU A 150 9.92 6.14 -33.67
C GLU A 150 8.74 6.21 -32.69
N LEU A 151 8.34 5.08 -32.11
CA LEU A 151 7.27 5.03 -31.12
C LEU A 151 7.67 5.80 -29.85
N ILE A 152 8.90 5.59 -29.36
CA ILE A 152 9.43 6.34 -28.21
C ILE A 152 9.45 7.84 -28.49
N ARG A 153 9.90 8.26 -29.69
CA ARG A 153 9.89 9.68 -30.07
C ARG A 153 8.47 10.25 -30.10
N LYS A 154 7.49 9.48 -30.57
CA LYS A 154 6.08 9.91 -30.56
C LYS A 154 5.54 10.04 -29.14
N ILE A 155 5.83 9.07 -28.27
CA ILE A 155 5.45 9.09 -26.85
C ILE A 155 6.07 10.32 -26.16
N ASP A 156 7.34 10.62 -26.41
CA ASP A 156 8.03 11.78 -25.82
C ASP A 156 7.38 13.13 -26.21
N VAL A 157 6.99 13.26 -27.48
CA VAL A 157 6.23 14.43 -27.97
C VAL A 157 4.85 14.53 -27.30
N ASP A 158 4.13 13.41 -27.18
CA ASP A 158 2.81 13.39 -26.57
C ASP A 158 2.87 13.66 -25.05
N ILE A 159 3.90 13.16 -24.35
CA ILE A 159 4.18 13.48 -22.94
C ILE A 159 4.47 14.98 -22.79
N THR A 160 5.32 15.54 -23.65
CA THR A 160 5.66 16.97 -23.59
C THR A 160 4.42 17.84 -23.74
N ARG A 161 3.55 17.54 -24.71
CA ARG A 161 2.26 18.27 -24.87
C ARG A 161 1.32 18.09 -23.68
N ALA A 162 1.31 16.91 -23.06
CA ALA A 162 0.50 16.67 -21.87
C ALA A 162 1.00 17.51 -20.69
N LEU A 163 2.32 17.62 -20.51
CA LEU A 163 2.94 18.47 -19.50
C LEU A 163 2.62 19.95 -19.72
N GLU A 164 2.76 20.45 -20.95
CA GLU A 164 2.39 21.83 -21.31
C GLU A 164 0.90 22.13 -21.01
N ARG A 165 0.02 21.14 -21.25
CA ARG A 165 -1.40 21.27 -20.94
C ARG A 165 -1.67 21.32 -19.43
N ILE A 166 -0.96 20.53 -18.65
CA ILE A 166 -1.06 20.53 -17.18
C ILE A 166 -0.59 21.87 -16.62
N GLU A 167 0.54 22.38 -17.10
CA GLU A 167 1.08 23.68 -16.69
C GLU A 167 0.09 24.81 -16.96
N ARG A 168 -0.52 24.82 -18.16
CA ARG A 168 -1.56 25.79 -18.50
C ARG A 168 -2.79 25.70 -17.59
N ILE A 169 -3.27 24.50 -17.28
CA ILE A 169 -4.41 24.32 -16.37
C ILE A 169 -4.06 24.84 -14.97
N ASN A 170 -2.84 24.58 -14.51
CA ASN A 170 -2.37 25.04 -13.22
C ASN A 170 -2.30 26.58 -13.16
N ASP A 171 -1.85 27.23 -14.23
CA ASP A 171 -1.84 28.69 -14.35
C ASP A 171 -3.27 29.27 -14.35
N GLU A 172 -4.20 28.65 -15.08
CA GLU A 172 -5.62 29.04 -15.12
C GLU A 172 -6.28 28.89 -13.73
N GLN A 173 -5.99 27.81 -12.99
CA GLN A 173 -6.48 27.61 -11.62
C GLN A 173 -5.88 28.62 -10.63
N THR A 174 -4.57 28.87 -10.73
CA THR A 174 -3.88 29.84 -9.87
C THR A 174 -4.42 31.25 -10.10
N ALA A 175 -4.67 31.63 -11.34
CA ALA A 175 -5.33 32.90 -11.67
C ALA A 175 -6.74 32.98 -11.08
N SER A 176 -7.53 31.90 -11.22
CA SER A 176 -8.88 31.82 -10.68
C SER A 176 -8.90 31.95 -9.15
N LEU A 177 -8.00 31.25 -8.45
CA LEU A 177 -7.87 31.35 -6.99
C LEU A 177 -7.54 32.78 -6.54
N ARG A 178 -6.59 33.45 -7.21
CA ARG A 178 -6.27 34.85 -6.92
C ARG A 178 -7.46 35.79 -7.14
N THR A 179 -8.26 35.56 -8.18
CA THR A 179 -9.47 36.35 -8.40
C THR A 179 -10.53 36.11 -7.34
N LEU A 180 -10.71 34.87 -6.91
CA LEU A 180 -11.63 34.50 -5.84
C LEU A 180 -11.20 35.11 -4.51
N GLU A 181 -9.92 34.99 -4.17
CA GLU A 181 -9.31 35.58 -2.98
C GLU A 181 -9.58 37.09 -2.93
N ARG A 182 -9.29 37.80 -4.02
CA ARG A 182 -9.56 39.24 -4.12
C ARG A 182 -11.05 39.56 -3.93
N SER A 183 -11.94 38.79 -4.56
CA SER A 183 -13.39 38.99 -4.42
C SER A 183 -13.86 38.76 -2.98
N LEU A 184 -13.30 37.78 -2.27
CA LEU A 184 -13.62 37.52 -0.87
C LEU A 184 -13.13 38.65 0.04
N TYR A 185 -11.91 39.14 -0.17
CA TYR A 185 -11.40 40.30 0.57
C TYR A 185 -12.25 41.56 0.35
N GLU A 186 -12.65 41.84 -0.90
CA GLU A 186 -13.51 42.97 -1.21
C GLU A 186 -14.90 42.83 -0.56
N ALA A 187 -15.51 41.63 -0.62
CA ALA A 187 -16.79 41.35 0.02
C ALA A 187 -16.73 41.45 1.56
N LEU A 188 -15.67 40.91 2.18
CA LEU A 188 -15.48 40.96 3.62
C LEU A 188 -15.29 42.39 4.12
N ASN A 189 -14.47 43.19 3.41
CA ASN A 189 -14.27 44.60 3.75
C ASN A 189 -15.56 45.41 3.61
N SER A 190 -16.38 45.11 2.60
CA SER A 190 -17.70 45.74 2.47
C SER A 190 -18.61 45.37 3.65
N ALA A 191 -18.70 44.09 3.98
CA ALA A 191 -19.54 43.61 5.08
C ALA A 191 -19.10 44.19 6.44
N LEU A 192 -17.79 44.28 6.70
CA LEU A 192 -17.25 44.91 7.91
C LEU A 192 -17.61 46.40 7.99
N LYS A 193 -17.56 47.11 6.86
CA LYS A 193 -17.94 48.52 6.79
C LYS A 193 -19.43 48.71 7.07
N ASP A 194 -20.28 47.85 6.54
CA ASP A 194 -21.72 47.88 6.77
C ASP A 194 -22.05 47.59 8.25
N VAL A 195 -21.39 46.60 8.86
CA VAL A 195 -21.55 46.31 10.30
C VAL A 195 -21.10 47.48 11.17
N GLN A 196 -19.97 48.12 10.84
CA GLN A 196 -19.50 49.31 11.56
C GLN A 196 -20.50 50.47 11.47
N SER A 197 -21.10 50.69 10.29
CA SER A 197 -22.14 51.70 10.10
C SER A 197 -23.37 51.38 10.95
N ASN A 198 -23.85 50.14 10.90
CA ASN A 198 -25.02 49.72 11.68
C ASN A 198 -24.80 49.84 13.18
N LEU A 199 -23.59 49.51 13.67
CA LEU A 199 -23.23 49.69 15.08
C LEU A 199 -23.19 51.17 15.47
N HIS A 200 -22.69 52.04 14.59
CA HIS A 200 -22.71 53.48 14.82
C HIS A 200 -24.15 54.00 14.95
N ASP A 201 -25.02 53.62 14.03
CA ASP A 201 -26.44 54.02 14.04
C ASP A 201 -27.18 53.48 15.26
N LEU A 202 -26.91 52.24 15.68
CA LEU A 202 -27.46 51.67 16.92
C LEU A 202 -27.00 52.44 18.16
N ASN A 203 -25.73 52.84 18.21
CA ASN A 203 -25.19 53.57 19.35
C ASN A 203 -25.76 54.99 19.45
N GLU A 204 -25.95 55.68 18.31
CA GLU A 204 -26.66 56.97 18.28
C GLU A 204 -28.12 56.82 18.74
N ASN A 205 -28.83 55.81 18.25
CA ASN A 205 -30.21 55.54 18.67
C ASN A 205 -30.32 55.17 20.16
N ALA A 206 -29.35 54.43 20.68
CA ALA A 206 -29.26 54.09 22.10
C ALA A 206 -28.98 55.35 22.95
N ALA A 207 -28.11 56.25 22.51
CA ALA A 207 -27.86 57.52 23.18
C ALA A 207 -29.12 58.42 23.23
N VAL A 208 -29.85 58.52 22.11
CA VAL A 208 -31.13 59.25 22.06
C VAL A 208 -32.18 58.60 22.96
N SER A 209 -32.22 57.27 23.03
CA SER A 209 -33.14 56.54 23.90
C SER A 209 -32.80 56.71 25.38
N ALA A 210 -31.51 56.73 25.72
CA ALA A 210 -31.03 57.01 27.08
C ALA A 210 -31.37 58.45 27.52
N GLU A 211 -31.24 59.42 26.63
CA GLU A 211 -31.65 60.80 26.91
C GLU A 211 -33.17 60.90 27.13
N LYS A 212 -33.98 60.24 26.29
CA LYS A 212 -35.43 60.14 26.48
C LYS A 212 -35.79 59.48 27.81
N LEU A 213 -35.12 58.38 28.18
CA LEU A 213 -35.31 57.72 29.47
C LEU A 213 -34.99 58.64 30.64
N LYS A 214 -33.89 59.41 30.56
CA LYS A 214 -33.54 60.41 31.59
C LYS A 214 -34.58 61.51 31.73
N THR A 215 -35.18 61.95 30.62
CA THR A 215 -36.30 62.91 30.67
C THR A 215 -37.55 62.27 31.28
N LEU A 216 -37.85 61.02 30.95
CA LEU A 216 -38.96 60.27 31.55
C LEU A 216 -38.74 60.06 33.05
N GLU A 217 -37.53 59.69 33.48
CA GLU A 217 -37.15 59.58 34.89
C GLU A 217 -37.27 60.92 35.62
N SER A 218 -36.95 62.04 34.97
CA SER A 218 -37.16 63.37 35.59
C SER A 218 -38.65 63.70 35.79
N VAL A 219 -39.51 63.24 34.87
CA VAL A 219 -40.97 63.40 34.95
C VAL A 219 -41.54 62.45 36.00
N VAL A 220 -41.07 61.21 36.04
CA VAL A 220 -41.43 60.20 37.05
C VAL A 220 -40.98 60.67 38.43
N SER A 221 -39.77 61.19 38.59
CA SER A 221 -39.27 61.75 39.85
C SER A 221 -40.06 63.00 40.27
N GLY A 222 -40.53 63.81 39.32
CA GLY A 222 -41.49 64.89 39.57
C GLY A 222 -42.87 64.39 40.06
N ILE A 223 -43.34 63.26 39.51
CA ILE A 223 -44.59 62.60 39.92
C ILE A 223 -44.42 61.85 41.26
N GLU A 224 -43.26 61.26 41.52
CA GLU A 224 -42.86 60.64 42.78
C GLU A 224 -42.68 61.68 43.88
N GLY A 225 -42.21 62.90 43.56
CA GLY A 225 -42.22 64.03 44.49
C GLY A 225 -43.63 64.46 44.92
N ILE A 226 -44.61 64.27 44.02
CA ILE A 226 -46.04 64.50 44.31
C ILE A 226 -46.62 63.30 45.08
N LEU A 227 -46.23 62.06 44.77
CA LEU A 227 -46.67 60.84 45.46
C LEU A 227 -46.00 60.64 46.83
N ALA A 228 -44.81 61.17 47.08
CA ALA A 228 -44.13 61.15 48.38
C ALA A 228 -44.80 62.08 49.42
N SER A 229 -45.70 62.97 48.98
CA SER A 229 -46.64 63.67 49.87
C SER A 229 -47.81 62.79 50.34
N LEU A 230 -47.96 61.59 49.76
CA LEU A 230 -49.03 60.63 50.03
C LEU A 230 -48.48 59.19 50.15
N GLY A 231 -47.90 58.87 51.31
CA GLY A 231 -47.90 57.50 51.81
C GLY A 231 -46.53 56.85 52.03
N LYS A 232 -46.20 56.63 53.31
CA LYS A 232 -45.12 55.76 53.79
C LYS A 232 -45.51 54.28 53.69
N LYS A 233 -44.59 53.42 53.24
CA LYS A 233 -44.19 52.18 53.97
C LYS A 233 -42.90 51.56 53.42
N GLU A 234 -42.09 51.00 54.32
CA GLU A 234 -40.73 50.48 54.12
C GLU A 234 -40.65 48.95 53.85
N MET A 235 -39.44 48.56 53.40
CA MET A 235 -38.69 47.28 53.46
C MET A 235 -38.88 46.23 52.34
N PRO A 236 -37.90 45.32 52.09
CA PRO A 236 -36.44 45.46 51.84
C PRO A 236 -35.96 44.57 50.64
N PRO A 237 -34.65 44.48 50.27
CA PRO A 237 -34.20 43.90 49.00
C PRO A 237 -33.64 42.47 49.10
N GLU A 238 -33.78 41.67 48.04
CA GLU A 238 -33.11 40.37 47.91
C GLU A 238 -32.69 40.02 46.47
N ALA A 239 -31.43 39.57 46.38
CA ALA A 239 -30.84 38.61 45.44
C ALA A 239 -30.48 39.04 44.00
N GLU A 240 -29.22 39.45 43.82
CA GLU A 240 -28.47 39.22 42.59
C GLU A 240 -28.29 37.70 42.37
N ARG A 241 -28.78 37.19 41.25
CA ARG A 241 -28.46 35.85 40.75
C ARG A 241 -27.20 35.94 39.91
N GLY A 242 -26.15 35.24 40.35
CA GLY A 242 -25.04 34.90 39.48
C GLY A 242 -25.51 33.90 38.42
N GLU A 243 -25.30 34.26 37.16
CA GLU A 243 -25.44 33.36 36.02
C GLU A 243 -24.29 32.35 36.05
N SER A 244 -24.63 31.08 36.21
CA SER A 244 -23.75 29.96 35.91
C SER A 244 -24.03 29.53 34.47
N ASP A 245 -23.13 29.89 33.55
CA ASP A 245 -23.04 29.28 32.22
C ASP A 245 -22.49 27.85 32.40
N ASP A 246 -23.39 26.91 32.67
CA ASP A 246 -23.13 25.47 32.61
C ASP A 246 -24.07 24.85 31.57
N TYR A 247 -23.76 25.10 30.30
CA TYR A 247 -24.31 24.35 29.18
C TYR A 247 -23.15 23.66 28.46
N ALA A 248 -22.70 22.53 29.01
CA ALA A 248 -22.09 21.50 28.16
C ALA A 248 -23.17 21.06 27.16
N ASP A 249 -23.04 21.55 25.93
CA ASP A 249 -24.02 21.37 24.87
C ASP A 249 -24.05 19.90 24.42
N PHE A 250 -25.05 19.15 24.91
CA PHE A 250 -25.34 17.74 24.63
C PHE A 250 -25.28 17.36 23.12
N SER A 251 -25.39 18.35 22.22
CA SER A 251 -25.34 18.17 20.77
C SER A 251 -23.96 17.71 20.24
N TYR A 252 -22.85 18.15 20.84
CA TYR A 252 -21.51 17.86 20.33
C TYR A 252 -20.98 16.48 20.77
N LEU A 253 -21.37 15.99 21.95
CA LEU A 253 -21.07 14.63 22.43
C LEU A 253 -21.77 13.53 21.60
N LEU A 254 -22.95 13.83 21.04
CA LEU A 254 -23.64 12.95 20.07
C LEU A 254 -22.89 12.89 18.73
N LEU A 255 -22.16 13.95 18.36
CA LEU A 255 -21.32 13.98 17.17
C LEU A 255 -20.11 13.06 17.36
N GLU A 256 -19.42 13.16 18.50
CA GLU A 256 -18.27 12.29 18.81
C GLU A 256 -18.67 10.81 18.81
N ASN A 257 -19.76 10.45 19.50
CA ASN A 257 -20.28 9.08 19.53
C ASN A 257 -20.72 8.55 18.15
N ARG A 258 -21.19 9.42 17.25
CA ARG A 258 -21.59 9.03 15.89
C ARG A 258 -20.40 8.67 15.00
N PHE A 259 -19.21 9.24 15.27
CA PHE A 259 -18.02 9.06 14.43
C PHE A 259 -16.89 8.27 15.10
N ARG A 260 -17.05 7.85 16.37
CA ARG A 260 -16.05 7.08 17.13
C ARG A 260 -15.81 5.65 16.59
N GLY A 261 -16.82 5.05 15.97
CA GLY A 261 -16.79 3.65 15.48
C GLY A 261 -17.77 2.75 16.25
N SER A 262 -17.77 1.45 15.95
CA SER A 262 -18.57 0.47 16.71
C SER A 262 -17.94 0.15 18.08
N GLU A 263 -18.70 -0.44 19.01
CA GLU A 263 -18.14 -0.87 20.31
C GLU A 263 -16.98 -1.86 20.13
N GLU A 264 -17.04 -2.72 19.11
CA GLU A 264 -16.00 -3.70 18.79
C GLU A 264 -14.72 -3.04 18.25
N GLU A 265 -14.84 -2.06 17.35
CA GLU A 265 -13.70 -1.31 16.82
C GLU A 265 -12.99 -0.51 17.93
N ILE A 266 -13.78 0.08 18.84
CA ILE A 266 -13.24 0.81 20.00
C ILE A 266 -12.51 -0.17 20.94
N ALA A 267 -13.10 -1.33 21.24
CA ALA A 267 -12.47 -2.33 22.08
C ALA A 267 -11.13 -2.83 21.50
N GLU A 268 -11.04 -3.02 20.18
CA GLU A 268 -9.79 -3.41 19.50
C GLU A 268 -8.71 -2.33 19.67
N ARG A 269 -9.06 -1.05 19.47
CA ARG A 269 -8.12 0.07 19.66
C ARG A 269 -7.62 0.17 21.10
N LEU A 270 -8.53 0.01 22.06
CA LEU A 270 -8.22 0.13 23.49
C LEU A 270 -7.47 -1.08 24.08
N SER A 271 -7.42 -2.21 23.36
CA SER A 271 -6.77 -3.45 23.81
C SER A 271 -5.27 -3.32 24.11
N ILE A 272 -4.63 -2.23 23.64
CA ILE A 272 -3.23 -1.93 23.89
C ILE A 272 -2.94 -1.46 25.32
N TYR A 273 -3.96 -1.00 26.06
CA TYR A 273 -3.78 -0.34 27.35
C TYR A 273 -3.64 -1.26 28.57
N PRO A 274 -4.42 -2.34 28.72
CA PRO A 274 -4.30 -3.23 29.89
C PRO A 274 -2.88 -3.74 30.19
N PRO A 275 -2.03 -4.09 29.21
CA PRO A 275 -0.64 -4.50 29.47
C PRO A 275 0.20 -3.50 30.28
N TYR A 276 -0.05 -2.19 30.17
CA TYR A 276 0.70 -1.17 30.90
C TYR A 276 0.40 -1.15 32.40
N PHE A 277 -0.79 -1.61 32.80
CA PHE A 277 -1.25 -1.63 34.19
C PHE A 277 -1.17 -3.03 34.82
N LYS A 278 -0.50 -3.98 34.14
CA LYS A 278 -0.35 -5.34 34.64
C LYS A 278 0.41 -5.33 35.98
N GLY A 279 -0.21 -5.93 37.00
CA GLY A 279 0.36 -5.99 38.35
C GLY A 279 0.07 -4.77 39.23
N ALA A 280 -0.78 -3.84 38.76
CA ALA A 280 -1.37 -2.81 39.60
C ALA A 280 -2.03 -3.44 40.83
N LYS A 281 -1.70 -2.92 42.03
CA LYS A 281 -2.20 -3.44 43.31
C LYS A 281 -3.42 -2.67 43.80
N ASN A 282 -3.47 -1.39 43.46
CA ASN A 282 -4.54 -0.46 43.78
C ASN A 282 -5.31 -0.09 42.51
N THR A 283 -6.22 0.87 42.64
CA THR A 283 -7.09 1.34 41.56
C THR A 283 -6.29 2.06 40.47
N VAL A 284 -6.60 1.76 39.21
CA VAL A 284 -6.26 2.60 38.05
C VAL A 284 -7.42 3.56 37.82
N LEU A 285 -7.12 4.86 37.69
CA LEU A 285 -8.14 5.87 37.40
C LEU A 285 -8.20 6.12 35.89
N GLU A 286 -9.38 6.01 35.31
CA GLU A 286 -9.69 6.45 33.96
C GLU A 286 -10.47 7.77 34.02
N ILE A 287 -9.92 8.84 33.46
CA ILE A 287 -10.59 10.14 33.31
C ILE A 287 -11.19 10.22 31.91
N GLY A 288 -12.46 10.61 31.82
CA GLY A 288 -13.22 10.59 30.56
C GLY A 288 -13.63 9.16 30.18
N SER A 289 -14.12 8.39 31.15
CA SER A 289 -14.37 6.94 30.96
C SER A 289 -15.50 6.62 29.97
N GLY A 290 -16.30 7.61 29.58
CA GLY A 290 -17.40 7.44 28.64
C GLY A 290 -18.32 6.29 29.03
N ARG A 291 -18.52 5.34 28.11
CA ARG A 291 -19.45 4.22 28.29
C ARG A 291 -18.81 3.04 29.00
N GLY A 292 -17.52 3.11 29.35
CA GLY A 292 -16.80 2.07 30.09
C GLY A 292 -16.17 0.98 29.23
N GLU A 293 -15.90 1.23 27.94
CA GLU A 293 -15.24 0.24 27.07
C GLU A 293 -13.86 -0.18 27.60
N LEU A 294 -13.05 0.77 28.09
CA LEU A 294 -11.76 0.45 28.70
C LEU A 294 -11.93 -0.23 30.07
N GLN A 295 -12.92 0.19 30.87
CA GLN A 295 -13.24 -0.46 32.15
C GLN A 295 -13.49 -1.97 31.96
N LYS A 296 -14.21 -2.33 30.91
CA LYS A 296 -14.43 -3.73 30.53
C LYS A 296 -13.12 -4.47 30.32
N LEU A 297 -12.23 -3.94 29.49
CA LEU A 297 -10.95 -4.56 29.14
C LEU A 297 -10.01 -4.67 30.36
N LEU A 298 -9.96 -3.65 31.21
CA LEU A 298 -9.17 -3.66 32.44
C LEU A 298 -9.71 -4.70 33.43
N SER A 299 -11.04 -4.78 33.58
CA SER A 299 -11.70 -5.78 34.42
C SER A 299 -11.44 -7.21 33.92
N GLU A 300 -11.55 -7.46 32.62
CA GLU A 300 -11.21 -8.75 31.99
C GLU A 300 -9.74 -9.14 32.20
N ALA A 301 -8.84 -8.16 32.28
CA ALA A 301 -7.43 -8.34 32.61
C ALA A 301 -7.14 -8.46 34.13
N GLY A 302 -8.16 -8.42 34.98
CA GLY A 302 -8.04 -8.50 36.43
C GLY A 302 -7.46 -7.25 37.09
N ILE A 303 -7.58 -6.09 36.44
CA ILE A 303 -7.08 -4.80 36.92
C ILE A 303 -8.26 -4.03 37.54
N ASN A 304 -8.11 -3.61 38.79
CA ASN A 304 -9.10 -2.77 39.45
C ASN A 304 -9.07 -1.37 38.84
N CYS A 305 -10.19 -0.94 38.25
CA CYS A 305 -10.30 0.33 37.57
C CYS A 305 -11.53 1.11 38.06
N ARG A 306 -11.38 2.43 38.15
CA ARG A 306 -12.46 3.38 38.42
C ARG A 306 -12.49 4.42 37.33
N GLY A 307 -13.68 4.67 36.78
CA GLY A 307 -13.92 5.71 35.80
C GLY A 307 -14.41 7.00 36.46
N ILE A 308 -14.12 8.13 35.84
CA ILE A 308 -14.79 9.40 36.13
C ILE A 308 -15.11 10.12 34.83
N ASP A 309 -16.34 10.64 34.73
CA ASP A 309 -16.81 11.37 33.56
C ASP A 309 -17.76 12.50 33.96
N THR A 310 -17.73 13.60 33.21
CA THR A 310 -18.60 14.76 33.41
C THR A 310 -19.99 14.55 32.79
N ASP A 311 -20.13 13.66 31.80
CA ASP A 311 -21.41 13.34 31.18
C ASP A 311 -22.17 12.29 32.02
N ARG A 312 -23.24 12.77 32.66
CA ARG A 312 -24.11 11.94 33.47
C ARG A 312 -24.72 10.76 32.71
N ALA A 313 -25.07 10.91 31.43
CA ALA A 313 -25.67 9.85 30.64
C ALA A 313 -24.67 8.70 30.39
N MET A 314 -23.41 9.04 30.13
CA MET A 314 -22.32 8.07 29.97
C MET A 314 -22.06 7.31 31.26
N VAL A 315 -21.98 8.02 32.39
CA VAL A 315 -21.83 7.42 33.72
C VAL A 315 -22.97 6.46 34.05
N GLU A 316 -24.22 6.88 33.81
CA GLU A 316 -25.40 6.04 34.05
C GLU A 316 -25.36 4.77 33.18
N ARG A 317 -24.95 4.87 31.91
CA ARG A 317 -24.79 3.72 31.02
C ARG A 317 -23.67 2.78 31.49
N ALA A 318 -22.50 3.30 31.86
CA ALA A 318 -21.39 2.48 32.34
C ALA A 318 -21.75 1.76 33.66
N ARG A 319 -22.45 2.44 34.57
CA ARG A 319 -22.98 1.83 35.81
C ARG A 319 -24.01 0.74 35.55
N GLN A 320 -24.88 0.90 34.55
CA GLN A 320 -25.81 -0.16 34.14
C GLN A 320 -25.11 -1.43 33.66
N GLN A 321 -23.88 -1.29 33.13
CA GLN A 321 -23.03 -2.42 32.75
C GLN A 321 -22.21 -3.00 33.92
N GLY A 322 -22.32 -2.42 35.12
CA GLY A 322 -21.67 -2.89 36.34
C GLY A 322 -20.28 -2.32 36.61
N PHE A 323 -19.87 -1.26 35.89
CA PHE A 323 -18.57 -0.63 36.09
C PHE A 323 -18.58 0.40 37.23
N ASP A 324 -17.45 0.53 37.95
CA ASP A 324 -17.23 1.56 38.98
C ASP A 324 -16.91 2.90 38.30
N VAL A 325 -17.94 3.70 38.02
CA VAL A 325 -17.79 5.02 37.41
C VAL A 325 -18.41 6.10 38.29
N LEU A 326 -17.70 7.20 38.48
CA LEU A 326 -18.16 8.38 39.21
C LEU A 326 -18.60 9.48 38.24
N HIS A 327 -19.64 10.23 38.60
CA HIS A 327 -20.03 11.44 37.89
C HIS A 327 -19.33 12.63 38.55
N GLY A 328 -18.52 13.36 37.79
CA GLY A 328 -17.81 14.54 38.28
C GLY A 328 -16.61 14.94 37.45
N ASP A 329 -15.95 16.01 37.90
CA ASP A 329 -14.71 16.50 37.31
C ASP A 329 -13.50 15.65 37.74
N GLY A 330 -12.71 15.17 36.78
CA GLY A 330 -11.54 14.31 37.01
C GLY A 330 -10.45 14.99 37.84
N ILE A 331 -10.17 16.28 37.58
CA ILE A 331 -9.18 17.06 38.33
C ILE A 331 -9.68 17.27 39.77
N GLY A 332 -10.95 17.65 39.93
CA GLY A 332 -11.62 17.78 41.21
C GLY A 332 -11.54 16.50 42.05
N TYR A 333 -11.79 15.34 41.46
CA TYR A 333 -11.66 14.05 42.15
C TYR A 333 -10.22 13.76 42.57
N LEU A 334 -9.24 13.99 41.69
CA LEU A 334 -7.82 13.82 42.03
C LEU A 334 -7.39 14.66 43.24
N ARG A 335 -7.96 15.86 43.44
CA ARG A 335 -7.68 16.70 44.63
C ARG A 335 -8.13 16.05 45.94
N THR A 336 -9.14 15.16 45.89
CA THR A 336 -9.70 14.50 47.08
C THR A 336 -8.91 13.26 47.52
N LEU A 337 -8.11 12.69 46.62
CA LEU A 337 -7.34 11.47 46.89
C LEU A 337 -6.13 11.76 47.77
N GLU A 338 -5.67 10.74 48.50
CA GLU A 338 -4.39 10.76 49.19
C GLU A 338 -3.23 10.63 48.19
N ASP A 339 -2.03 11.03 48.62
CA ASP A 339 -0.85 10.90 47.79
C ASP A 339 -0.49 9.43 47.63
N ARG A 340 -0.12 9.01 46.41
CA ARG A 340 0.23 7.62 46.07
C ARG A 340 -0.90 6.60 46.26
N GLU A 341 -2.16 7.04 46.23
CA GLU A 341 -3.33 6.16 46.35
C GLU A 341 -3.60 5.33 45.07
N LEU A 342 -3.24 5.84 43.89
CA LEU A 342 -3.52 5.20 42.61
C LEU A 342 -2.35 4.33 42.13
N SER A 343 -2.64 3.18 41.51
CA SER A 343 -1.62 2.39 40.80
C SER A 343 -1.35 2.88 39.36
N GLY A 344 -2.26 3.68 38.81
CA GLY A 344 -2.09 4.26 37.50
C GLY A 344 -3.19 5.26 37.15
N LEU A 345 -2.96 6.03 36.09
CA LEU A 345 -3.92 6.96 35.53
C LEU A 345 -3.92 6.87 34.01
N ILE A 346 -5.09 6.95 33.40
CA ILE A 346 -5.25 7.03 31.96
C ILE A 346 -6.32 8.07 31.60
N ALA A 347 -6.04 8.89 30.59
CA ALA A 347 -7.02 9.77 30.00
C ALA A 347 -6.88 9.71 28.47
N ILE A 348 -7.96 9.30 27.80
CA ILE A 348 -7.99 9.08 26.36
C ILE A 348 -8.90 10.13 25.73
N GLN A 349 -8.34 10.94 24.84
CA GLN A 349 -9.06 12.02 24.14
C GLN A 349 -9.72 13.00 25.14
N VAL A 350 -9.00 13.34 26.22
CA VAL A 350 -9.43 14.31 27.25
C VAL A 350 -8.58 15.57 27.25
N VAL A 351 -7.26 15.43 27.05
CA VAL A 351 -6.29 16.52 27.29
C VAL A 351 -6.41 17.67 26.28
N GLU A 352 -6.95 17.40 25.09
CA GLU A 352 -7.26 18.38 24.04
C GLU A 352 -8.41 19.33 24.39
N HIS A 353 -9.29 18.94 25.33
CA HIS A 353 -10.39 19.78 25.83
C HIS A 353 -9.97 20.64 27.03
N LEU A 354 -8.76 20.47 27.55
CA LEU A 354 -8.32 21.18 28.75
C LEU A 354 -7.58 22.48 28.39
N PRO A 355 -7.96 23.62 29.01
CA PRO A 355 -7.12 24.80 28.95
C PRO A 355 -5.77 24.53 29.63
N GLN A 356 -4.72 25.23 29.20
CA GLN A 356 -3.34 24.97 29.63
C GLN A 356 -3.17 24.80 31.15
N LYS A 357 -3.79 25.67 31.96
CA LYS A 357 -3.70 25.58 33.43
C LYS A 357 -4.30 24.29 34.00
N ALA A 358 -5.41 23.83 33.44
CA ALA A 358 -6.07 22.59 33.85
C ALA A 358 -5.23 21.37 33.43
N LEU A 359 -4.63 21.40 32.24
CA LEU A 359 -3.70 20.36 31.79
C LEU A 359 -2.48 20.25 32.71
N GLU A 360 -1.84 21.38 33.04
CA GLU A 360 -0.71 21.43 33.97
C GLU A 360 -1.09 20.88 35.35
N GLU A 361 -2.26 21.27 35.87
CA GLU A 361 -2.76 20.77 37.15
C GLU A 361 -3.06 19.26 37.11
N LEU A 362 -3.71 18.77 36.05
CA LEU A 362 -3.99 17.34 35.86
C LEU A 362 -2.69 16.52 35.93
N ILE A 363 -1.65 16.94 35.20
CA ILE A 363 -0.37 16.22 35.15
C ILE A 363 0.33 16.27 36.52
N GLN A 364 0.31 17.41 37.21
CA GLN A 364 0.90 17.55 38.55
C GLN A 364 0.18 16.68 39.59
N LEU A 365 -1.15 16.66 39.56
CA LEU A 365 -1.94 15.79 40.44
C LEU A 365 -1.70 14.33 40.09
N ALA A 366 -1.69 13.95 38.81
CA ALA A 366 -1.37 12.58 38.41
C ALA A 366 -0.02 12.13 38.97
N ALA A 367 1.03 12.95 38.85
CA ALA A 367 2.35 12.66 39.40
C ALA A 367 2.37 12.48 40.93
N LYS A 368 1.51 13.21 41.64
CA LYS A 368 1.39 13.16 43.10
C LYS A 368 0.54 11.99 43.61
N LYS A 369 -0.54 11.66 42.89
CA LYS A 369 -1.55 10.68 43.30
C LYS A 369 -1.23 9.26 42.86
N VAL A 370 -0.43 9.08 41.81
CA VAL A 370 0.01 7.75 41.35
C VAL A 370 1.25 7.29 42.13
N GLU A 371 1.28 6.01 42.51
CA GLU A 371 2.40 5.37 43.21
C GLU A 371 3.69 5.33 42.38
N SER A 372 4.84 5.20 43.04
CA SER A 372 6.13 5.05 42.35
C SER A 372 6.14 3.77 41.49
N GLY A 373 6.64 3.86 40.27
CA GLY A 373 6.56 2.81 39.24
C GLY A 373 5.20 2.72 38.53
N GLY A 374 4.17 3.41 39.03
CA GLY A 374 2.86 3.50 38.40
C GLY A 374 2.91 4.23 37.06
N LYS A 375 1.97 3.90 36.16
CA LYS A 375 1.91 4.44 34.80
C LYS A 375 0.86 5.52 34.68
N ILE A 376 1.19 6.57 33.93
CA ILE A 376 0.29 7.66 33.56
C ILE A 376 0.25 7.70 32.03
N ILE A 377 -0.94 7.60 31.45
CA ILE A 377 -1.11 7.55 29.99
C ILE A 377 -2.04 8.67 29.55
N PHE A 378 -1.58 9.45 28.57
CA PHE A 378 -2.40 10.46 27.89
C PHE A 378 -2.45 10.11 26.40
N GLU A 379 -3.64 9.87 25.87
CA GLU A 379 -3.89 9.73 24.43
C GLU A 379 -4.63 10.96 23.92
N THR A 380 -4.23 11.47 22.75
CA THR A 380 -4.91 12.58 22.07
C THR A 380 -4.64 12.55 20.57
N ILE A 381 -5.39 13.36 19.82
CA ILE A 381 -5.22 13.55 18.38
C ILE A 381 -3.81 14.05 18.05
N ASN A 382 -3.19 13.49 17.02
CA ASN A 382 -1.85 13.85 16.56
C ASN A 382 -1.87 15.04 15.59
N PRO A 383 -1.44 16.25 16.01
CA PRO A 383 -1.44 17.41 15.12
C PRO A 383 -0.32 17.38 14.08
N ARG A 384 0.61 16.41 14.13
CA ARG A 384 1.65 16.22 13.11
C ARG A 384 1.07 15.65 11.81
N SER A 385 -0.06 14.95 11.88
CA SER A 385 -0.79 14.43 10.72
C SER A 385 -1.79 15.48 10.23
N LEU A 386 -1.59 16.01 9.02
CA LEU A 386 -2.47 17.06 8.48
C LEU A 386 -3.91 16.56 8.33
N LEU A 387 -4.11 15.29 7.98
CA LEU A 387 -5.43 14.67 7.97
C LEU A 387 -6.09 14.73 9.35
N ALA A 388 -5.38 14.30 10.40
CA ALA A 388 -5.91 14.27 11.75
C ALA A 388 -6.24 15.68 12.26
N LEU A 389 -5.33 16.63 12.05
CA LEU A 389 -5.53 18.02 12.44
C LEU A 389 -6.71 18.65 11.69
N SER A 390 -6.74 18.55 10.36
CA SER A 390 -7.75 19.19 9.53
C SER A 390 -9.14 18.56 9.66
N SER A 391 -9.21 17.23 9.73
CA SER A 391 -10.46 16.49 9.57
C SER A 391 -11.01 15.96 10.88
N ASN A 392 -10.17 15.64 11.88
CA ASN A 392 -10.61 15.09 13.16
C ASN A 392 -10.61 16.18 14.24
N TYR A 393 -9.48 16.87 14.44
CA TYR A 393 -9.35 17.89 15.48
C TYR A 393 -10.31 19.06 15.27
N PHE A 394 -10.31 19.73 14.10
CA PHE A 394 -11.21 20.88 13.87
C PHE A 394 -12.69 20.51 13.67
N ARG A 395 -13.03 19.22 13.62
CA ARG A 395 -14.42 18.78 13.53
C ARG A 395 -15.17 18.99 14.84
N ASP A 396 -14.48 18.85 15.96
CA ASP A 396 -15.02 19.11 17.28
C ASP A 396 -14.67 20.54 17.73
N PRO A 397 -15.66 21.44 17.84
CA PRO A 397 -15.42 22.82 18.25
C PRO A 397 -15.10 22.97 19.75
N THR A 398 -15.21 21.90 20.55
CA THR A 398 -14.90 21.92 21.98
C THR A 398 -13.41 21.74 22.27
N HIS A 399 -12.60 21.34 21.28
CA HIS A 399 -11.15 21.26 21.45
C HIS A 399 -10.54 22.65 21.67
N VAL A 400 -9.64 22.76 22.65
CA VAL A 400 -9.04 24.02 23.06
C VAL A 400 -7.70 24.28 22.36
N PHE A 401 -6.80 23.31 22.37
CA PHE A 401 -5.47 23.46 21.75
C PHE A 401 -4.91 22.14 21.18
N PRO A 402 -4.37 22.12 19.95
CA PRO A 402 -3.75 20.93 19.37
C PRO A 402 -2.42 20.62 20.07
N LEU A 403 -2.38 19.55 20.86
CA LEU A 403 -1.22 19.19 21.66
C LEU A 403 -0.19 18.43 20.82
N HIS A 404 0.93 19.09 20.50
CA HIS A 404 2.06 18.42 19.86
C HIS A 404 2.71 17.41 20.82
N PRO A 405 3.13 16.21 20.35
CA PRO A 405 3.77 15.19 21.20
C PRO A 405 4.95 15.70 22.02
N ASP A 406 5.82 16.53 21.42
CA ASP A 406 6.97 17.12 22.12
C ASP A 406 6.54 18.05 23.25
N THR A 407 5.49 18.86 23.03
CA THR A 407 4.97 19.79 24.04
C THR A 407 4.38 19.03 25.21
N LEU A 408 3.52 18.02 24.95
CA LEU A 408 2.92 17.22 26.01
C LEU A 408 3.99 16.41 26.77
N SER A 409 4.95 15.82 26.05
CA SER A 409 6.08 15.09 26.65
C SER A 409 6.91 15.99 27.57
N TYR A 410 7.20 17.21 27.12
CA TYR A 410 7.95 18.18 27.92
C TYR A 410 7.18 18.61 29.17
N THR A 411 5.88 18.89 29.07
CA THR A 411 5.03 19.22 30.22
C THR A 411 4.97 18.08 31.24
N VAL A 412 4.84 16.83 30.76
CA VAL A 412 4.90 15.62 31.59
C VAL A 412 6.24 15.52 32.33
N GLN A 413 7.36 15.77 31.65
CA GLN A 413 8.68 15.76 32.26
C GLN A 413 8.86 16.87 33.31
N LEU A 414 8.34 18.07 33.05
CA LEU A 414 8.37 19.19 34.01
C LEU A 414 7.62 18.87 35.31
N ALA A 415 6.59 18.03 35.27
CA ALA A 415 5.88 17.55 36.45
C ALA A 415 6.64 16.46 37.23
N GLY A 416 7.87 16.12 36.81
CA GLY A 416 8.72 15.11 37.47
C GLY A 416 8.45 13.67 37.03
N LEU A 417 7.68 13.47 35.95
CA LEU A 417 7.42 12.16 35.38
C LEU A 417 8.48 11.77 34.35
N LYS A 418 8.75 10.48 34.23
CA LYS A 418 9.64 9.94 33.19
C LYS A 418 8.81 9.45 32.02
N VAL A 419 8.89 10.12 30.87
CA VAL A 419 8.31 9.60 29.61
C VAL A 419 9.09 8.35 29.20
N ILE A 420 8.41 7.22 29.12
CA ILE A 420 9.01 5.91 28.78
C ILE A 420 8.65 5.47 27.36
N GLU A 421 7.53 5.95 26.81
CA GLU A 421 7.09 5.61 25.45
C GLU A 421 6.26 6.74 24.85
N LEU A 422 6.48 7.03 23.58
CA LEU A 422 5.58 7.79 22.72
C LEU A 422 5.14 6.83 21.62
N LYS A 423 3.84 6.54 21.55
CA LYS A 423 3.28 5.57 20.61
C LYS A 423 2.35 6.26 19.64
N GLU A 424 2.62 6.06 18.35
CA GLU A 424 1.75 6.55 17.28
C GLU A 424 0.61 5.54 17.05
N LEU A 425 -0.62 6.03 16.92
CA LEU A 425 -1.85 5.25 16.95
C LEU A 425 -2.75 5.58 15.74
N SER A 426 -3.72 4.70 15.46
CA SER A 426 -4.73 4.94 14.42
C SER A 426 -4.12 5.24 13.04
N ALA A 427 -3.29 4.33 12.54
CA ALA A 427 -2.68 4.45 11.21
C ALA A 427 -3.75 4.59 10.12
N VAL A 428 -3.49 5.46 9.15
CA VAL A 428 -4.36 5.61 7.96
C VAL A 428 -4.21 4.36 7.08
N PRO A 429 -5.31 3.74 6.61
CA PRO A 429 -5.25 2.59 5.70
C PRO A 429 -4.39 2.87 4.46
N GLU A 430 -3.63 1.87 4.02
CA GLU A 430 -2.71 1.99 2.87
C GLU A 430 -3.42 2.41 1.57
N GLU A 431 -4.70 2.08 1.42
CA GLU A 431 -5.50 2.45 0.25
C GLU A 431 -5.78 3.95 0.17
N ALA A 432 -5.78 4.65 1.31
CA ALA A 432 -6.00 6.09 1.41
C ALA A 432 -4.70 6.90 1.33
N ARG A 433 -3.54 6.25 1.51
CA ARG A 433 -2.20 6.86 1.38
C ARG A 433 -1.82 7.06 -0.09
N LEU A 434 -0.87 7.96 -0.33
CA LEU A 434 -0.27 8.15 -1.65
C LEU A 434 0.48 6.87 -2.07
N ARG A 435 0.18 6.40 -3.28
CA ARG A 435 0.74 5.15 -3.80
C ARG A 435 2.15 5.35 -4.32
N LYS A 436 3.06 4.48 -3.90
CA LYS A 436 4.40 4.39 -4.50
C LYS A 436 4.35 3.86 -5.92
N ILE A 437 5.31 4.30 -6.71
CA ILE A 437 5.52 3.83 -8.08
C ILE A 437 6.43 2.60 -8.01
N LYS A 438 6.02 1.50 -8.64
CA LYS A 438 6.84 0.28 -8.71
C LYS A 438 8.03 0.50 -9.65
N VAL A 439 9.22 0.07 -9.21
CA VAL A 439 10.40 -0.02 -10.06
C VAL A 439 10.29 -1.33 -10.85
N GLU A 440 10.18 -1.24 -12.15
CA GLU A 440 10.07 -2.40 -13.03
C GLU A 440 11.45 -2.82 -13.56
N GLU A 441 11.66 -4.13 -13.77
CA GLU A 441 12.97 -4.68 -14.17
C GLU A 441 13.50 -4.15 -15.51
N PHE A 442 12.61 -3.70 -16.40
CA PHE A 442 12.99 -3.14 -17.69
C PHE A 442 13.48 -1.68 -17.61
N MET A 443 13.35 -1.01 -16.46
CA MET A 443 13.80 0.38 -16.30
C MET A 443 15.33 0.46 -16.29
N THR A 444 15.88 1.49 -16.94
CA THR A 444 17.32 1.77 -16.84
C THR A 444 17.67 2.27 -15.43
N PRO A 445 18.93 2.14 -14.98
CA PRO A 445 19.33 2.59 -13.64
C PRO A 445 19.01 4.06 -13.34
N ARG A 446 19.06 4.94 -14.35
CA ARG A 446 18.68 6.35 -14.21
C ARG A 446 17.19 6.51 -13.89
N TRP A 447 16.32 5.75 -14.55
CA TRP A 447 14.88 5.79 -14.31
C TRP A 447 14.51 5.15 -12.97
N ALA A 448 15.16 4.04 -12.60
CA ALA A 448 14.99 3.43 -11.28
C ALA A 448 15.33 4.41 -10.15
N ALA A 449 16.49 5.09 -10.24
CA ALA A 449 16.90 6.09 -9.25
C ALA A 449 15.93 7.29 -9.16
N LEU A 450 15.36 7.73 -10.28
CA LEU A 450 14.34 8.79 -10.27
C LEU A 450 13.06 8.32 -9.56
N VAL A 451 12.59 7.10 -9.85
CA VAL A 451 11.41 6.53 -9.20
C VAL A 451 11.64 6.36 -7.69
N GLU A 452 12.82 5.91 -7.28
CA GLU A 452 13.19 5.84 -5.86
C GLU A 452 13.17 7.21 -5.18
N ASN A 453 13.68 8.25 -5.84
CA ASN A 453 13.60 9.63 -5.33
C ASN A 453 12.14 10.08 -5.15
N ILE A 454 11.28 9.80 -6.14
CA ILE A 454 9.86 10.13 -6.05
C ILE A 454 9.21 9.37 -4.91
N ASN A 455 9.49 8.07 -4.75
CA ASN A 455 8.95 7.26 -3.67
C ASN A 455 9.39 7.75 -2.29
N ARG A 456 10.62 8.26 -2.14
CA ARG A 456 11.06 8.92 -0.89
C ARG A 456 10.27 10.20 -0.59
N ASN A 457 9.97 11.00 -1.60
CA ASN A 457 9.12 12.18 -1.40
C ASN A 457 7.68 11.78 -1.07
N ILE A 458 7.17 10.71 -1.69
CA ILE A 458 5.86 10.13 -1.37
C ILE A 458 5.82 9.66 0.08
N ASP A 459 6.89 9.04 0.59
CA ASP A 459 6.99 8.67 2.02
C ASP A 459 6.89 9.90 2.92
N GLN A 460 7.68 10.94 2.64
CA GLN A 460 7.64 12.18 3.42
C GLN A 460 6.26 12.86 3.38
N LEU A 461 5.61 12.88 2.22
CA LEU A 461 4.26 13.42 2.08
C LEU A 461 3.22 12.56 2.81
N ASN A 462 3.36 11.23 2.76
CA ASN A 462 2.47 10.33 3.48
C ASN A 462 2.62 10.47 4.99
N ASP A 463 3.82 10.65 5.50
CA ASP A 463 4.04 10.83 6.94
C ASP A 463 3.49 12.17 7.44
N LEU A 464 3.53 13.22 6.60
CA LEU A 464 2.96 14.52 6.91
C LEU A 464 1.43 14.57 6.75
N ILE A 465 0.90 14.04 5.65
CA ILE A 465 -0.53 14.17 5.30
C ILE A 465 -1.34 13.05 5.93
N TYR A 466 -0.88 11.81 5.78
CA TYR A 466 -1.58 10.58 6.16
C TYR A 466 -0.86 9.86 7.31
N GLY A 467 -0.15 10.61 8.15
CA GLY A 467 0.48 10.09 9.35
C GLY A 467 -0.56 9.54 10.33
N TYR A 468 -0.08 8.87 11.36
CA TYR A 468 -0.89 8.38 12.48
C TYR A 468 -1.82 9.45 13.03
N GLN A 469 -3.08 9.09 13.24
CA GLN A 469 -4.12 10.06 13.57
C GLN A 469 -4.13 10.45 15.04
N ASP A 470 -3.69 9.53 15.91
CA ASP A 470 -3.63 9.72 17.35
C ASP A 470 -2.21 9.38 17.83
N TYR A 471 -1.89 9.78 19.05
CA TYR A 471 -0.72 9.28 19.75
C TYR A 471 -1.03 9.14 21.24
N CYS A 472 -0.30 8.27 21.92
CA CYS A 472 -0.29 8.23 23.37
C CYS A 472 1.12 8.40 23.94
N ILE A 473 1.21 9.15 25.04
CA ILE A 473 2.41 9.24 25.87
C ILE A 473 2.20 8.34 27.07
N VAL A 474 3.15 7.44 27.29
CA VAL A 474 3.23 6.63 28.51
C VAL A 474 4.35 7.18 29.37
N ALA A 475 3.99 7.61 30.56
CA ALA A 475 4.90 8.10 31.57
C ALA A 475 4.90 7.20 32.80
N GLU A 476 6.03 7.20 33.51
CA GLU A 476 6.22 6.48 34.75
C GLU A 476 6.55 7.48 35.86
N VAL A 477 5.97 7.25 37.04
CA VAL A 477 6.34 8.00 38.23
C VAL A 477 7.63 7.42 38.82
N PRO A 478 8.71 8.21 38.98
CA PRO A 478 10.01 7.72 39.44
C PRO A 478 10.04 7.07 40.83
#